data_AF-A0A1W9KZ80-F1
#
_entry.id   AF-A0A1W9KZ80-F1
#
_cell.length_a   1.000
_cell.length_b   1.000
_cell.length_c   1.000
_cell.angle_alpha   90.00
_cell.angle_beta   90.00
_cell.angle_gamma   90.00
#
_symmetry.space_group_name_H-M   'P 1'
#
loop_
_entity.id
_entity.type
_entity.pdbx_description
1 polymer ?
#
loop_
_entity_poly.entity_id
_entity_poly.type
_entity_poly.pdbx_seq_one_letter_code
_entity_poly.pdbx_strand_id
1 'polypeptide(L)'
;MSPAAPSSPPHWSHEPPGPWYRWRGYTVRWLLFGLVVSVFQPVADNAASVYVDKAYQALTGLLFGTACAVVFTQAENRLNTPRLRWKTWTIVLCTWLVVKVVFVSVVSAMG
;
A
#
# COMPACT_ATOMS: atom_id res chain seq x y z
N MET A 1 -21.50 9.97 -35.07
CA MET A 1 -20.67 9.33 -34.03
C MET A 1 -21.51 9.24 -32.77
N SER A 2 -22.03 8.06 -32.44
CA SER A 2 -22.80 7.88 -31.20
C SER A 2 -21.84 7.89 -29.99
N PRO A 3 -22.18 8.56 -28.89
CA PRO A 3 -21.37 8.53 -27.68
C PRO A 3 -21.31 7.09 -27.14
N ALA A 4 -20.10 6.64 -26.80
CA ALA A 4 -19.89 5.34 -26.18
C ALA A 4 -20.66 5.27 -24.85
N ALA A 5 -21.48 4.22 -24.68
CA ALA A 5 -22.22 4.02 -23.45
C ALA A 5 -21.25 3.87 -22.26
N PRO A 6 -21.58 4.44 -21.08
CA PRO A 6 -20.77 4.24 -19.89
C PRO A 6 -20.70 2.75 -19.55
N SER A 7 -19.49 2.24 -19.37
CA SER A 7 -19.28 0.84 -19.01
C SER A 7 -19.99 0.52 -17.70
N SER A 8 -20.87 -0.48 -17.73
CA SER A 8 -21.56 -0.96 -16.53
C SER A 8 -20.54 -1.47 -15.50
N PRO A 9 -20.73 -1.18 -14.20
CA PRO A 9 -19.82 -1.66 -13.17
C PRO A 9 -19.84 -3.19 -13.14
N PRO A 10 -18.67 -3.82 -12.86
CA PRO A 10 -18.61 -5.28 -12.78
C PRO A 10 -19.53 -5.83 -11.68
N HIS A 11 -20.17 -6.97 -11.93
CA HIS A 11 -21.25 -7.52 -11.09
C HIS A 11 -20.84 -7.81 -9.63
N TRP A 12 -19.54 -7.97 -9.35
CA TRP A 12 -19.01 -8.21 -8.01
C TRP A 12 -18.68 -6.93 -7.22
N SER A 13 -18.85 -5.75 -7.83
CA SER A 13 -18.63 -4.47 -7.15
C SER A 13 -19.90 -3.63 -7.19
N HIS A 14 -20.62 -3.61 -6.08
CA HIS A 14 -21.73 -2.67 -5.84
C HIS A 14 -21.25 -1.26 -5.44
N GLU A 15 -19.93 -1.06 -5.28
CA GLU A 15 -19.36 0.23 -4.92
C GLU A 15 -19.35 1.18 -6.13
N PRO A 16 -19.92 2.40 -5.99
CA PRO A 16 -19.83 3.41 -7.03
C PRO A 16 -18.36 3.80 -7.27
N PRO A 17 -17.97 4.15 -8.51
CA PRO A 17 -16.63 4.63 -8.80
C PRO A 17 -16.34 5.90 -7.99
N GLY A 18 -15.23 5.91 -7.26
CA GLY A 18 -14.84 6.99 -6.37
C GLY A 18 -13.41 6.82 -5.86
N PRO A 19 -12.92 7.76 -5.01
CA PRO A 19 -11.53 7.76 -4.53
C PRO A 19 -11.14 6.49 -3.75
N TRP A 20 -12.13 5.83 -3.14
CA TRP A 20 -11.96 4.61 -2.35
C TRP A 20 -12.40 3.35 -3.09
N TYR A 21 -12.64 3.40 -4.40
CA TYR A 21 -13.07 2.20 -5.13
C TYR A 21 -12.03 1.07 -5.03
N ARG A 22 -12.45 -0.15 -4.67
CA ARG A 22 -11.59 -1.35 -4.50
C ARG A 22 -10.49 -1.24 -3.42
N TRP A 23 -10.60 -0.27 -2.51
CA TRP A 23 -9.63 -0.04 -1.44
C TRP A 23 -9.32 -1.27 -0.59
N ARG A 24 -10.31 -2.14 -0.33
CA ARG A 24 -10.14 -3.36 0.48
C ARG A 24 -9.08 -4.29 -0.10
N GLY A 25 -9.13 -4.53 -1.41
CA GLY A 25 -8.17 -5.40 -2.10
C GLY A 25 -6.76 -4.82 -2.11
N TYR A 26 -6.64 -3.50 -2.26
CA TYR A 26 -5.35 -2.82 -2.17
C TYR A 26 -4.78 -2.87 -0.75
N THR A 27 -5.64 -2.64 0.25
CA THR A 27 -5.26 -2.66 1.67
C THR A 27 -4.69 -4.02 2.05
N VAL A 28 -5.39 -5.12 1.75
CA VAL A 28 -4.89 -6.47 2.07
C VAL A 28 -3.53 -6.73 1.41
N ARG A 29 -3.36 -6.37 0.13
CA ARG A 29 -2.09 -6.58 -0.59
C ARG A 29 -0.95 -5.77 0.03
N TRP A 30 -1.19 -4.52 0.39
CA TRP A 30 -0.18 -3.66 1.00
C TRP A 30 0.14 -4.05 2.45
N LEU A 31 -0.84 -4.53 3.22
CA LEU A 31 -0.62 -5.08 4.56
C LEU A 31 0.23 -6.35 4.49
N LEU A 32 -0.08 -7.27 3.57
CA LEU A 32 0.72 -8.47 3.35
C LEU A 32 2.15 -8.12 2.91
N PHE A 33 2.28 -7.18 1.98
CA PHE A 33 3.59 -6.69 1.56
C PHE A 33 4.38 -6.12 2.74
N GLY A 34 3.79 -5.20 3.52
CA GLY A 34 4.40 -4.59 4.70
C GLY A 34 4.81 -5.62 5.75
N LEU A 35 3.95 -6.59 6.04
CA LEU A 35 4.24 -7.68 6.96
C LEU A 35 5.43 -8.52 6.49
N VAL A 36 5.42 -8.95 5.22
CA VAL A 36 6.49 -9.79 4.65
C VAL A 36 7.81 -9.03 4.65
N VAL A 37 7.86 -7.79 4.17
CA VAL A 37 9.13 -7.07 4.12
C VAL A 37 9.71 -6.78 5.50
N SER A 38 8.89 -6.71 6.55
CA SER A 38 9.36 -6.44 7.92
C SER A 38 9.72 -7.69 8.70
N VAL A 39 8.95 -8.77 8.60
CA VAL A 39 9.26 -10.02 9.34
C VAL A 39 10.57 -10.65 8.86
N PHE A 40 10.94 -10.46 7.60
CA PHE A 40 12.20 -10.94 7.05
C PHE A 40 13.40 -10.02 7.32
N GLN A 41 13.22 -8.91 8.04
CA GLN A 41 14.36 -8.09 8.46
C GLN A 41 15.17 -8.82 9.56
N PRO A 42 16.51 -8.70 9.55
CA PRO A 42 17.31 -9.24 10.63
C PRO A 42 16.95 -8.56 11.96
N VAL A 43 17.02 -9.32 13.04
CA VAL A 43 16.95 -8.79 14.41
C VAL A 43 18.38 -8.49 14.86
N ALA A 44 18.57 -7.47 15.69
CA ALA A 44 19.89 -7.13 16.19
C ALA A 44 20.48 -8.29 17.03
N ASP A 45 21.79 -8.49 16.95
CA ASP A 45 22.50 -9.58 17.66
C ASP A 45 22.38 -9.47 19.19
N ASN A 46 21.98 -8.31 19.70
CA ASN A 46 21.89 -7.98 21.13
C ASN A 46 20.44 -8.06 21.67
N ALA A 47 19.52 -8.68 20.93
CA ALA A 47 18.11 -8.68 21.27
C ALA A 47 17.82 -9.37 22.62
N ALA A 48 17.18 -8.64 23.53
CA ALA A 48 16.72 -9.18 24.81
C ALA A 48 15.63 -10.27 24.62
N SER A 49 14.83 -10.16 23.56
CA SER A 49 13.87 -11.20 23.15
C SER A 49 13.55 -11.11 21.66
N VAL A 50 13.93 -12.14 20.92
CA VAL A 50 13.70 -12.24 19.47
C VAL A 50 12.22 -12.14 19.12
N TYR A 51 11.34 -12.73 19.93
CA TYR A 51 9.89 -12.72 19.67
C TYR A 51 9.28 -11.32 19.83
N VAL A 52 9.75 -10.55 20.81
CA VAL A 52 9.28 -9.17 21.04
C VAL A 52 9.72 -8.28 19.88
N ASP A 53 10.98 -8.38 19.46
CA ASP A 53 11.49 -7.59 18.33
C ASP A 53 10.78 -7.97 17.02
N LYS A 54 10.49 -9.26 16.81
CA LYS A 54 9.69 -9.72 15.65
C LYS A 54 8.26 -9.18 15.69
N ALA A 55 7.65 -9.09 16.87
CA ALA A 55 6.33 -8.48 17.01
C ALA A 55 6.37 -6.98 16.68
N TYR A 56 7.38 -6.24 17.15
CA TYR A 56 7.58 -4.83 16.78
C TYR A 56 7.85 -4.66 15.28
N GLN A 57 8.67 -5.52 14.68
CA GLN A 57 8.91 -5.53 13.23
C GLN A 57 7.59 -5.74 12.47
N ALA A 58 6.78 -6.73 12.88
CA ALA A 58 5.49 -6.99 12.26
C ALA A 58 4.53 -5.80 12.37
N LEU A 59 4.39 -5.21 13.56
CA LEU A 59 3.54 -4.02 13.77
C LEU A 59 4.00 -2.84 12.92
N THR A 60 5.31 -2.60 12.87
CA THR A 60 5.91 -1.54 12.05
C THR A 60 5.64 -1.77 10.56
N GLY A 61 5.78 -3.01 10.10
CA GLY A 61 5.46 -3.41 8.74
C GLY A 61 3.99 -3.22 8.39
N LEU A 62 3.07 -3.51 9.31
CA LEU A 62 1.64 -3.28 9.12
C LEU A 62 1.31 -1.78 9.05
N LEU A 63 1.93 -0.95 9.89
CA LEU A 63 1.79 0.52 9.81
C LEU A 63 2.28 1.04 8.46
N PHE A 64 3.45 0.58 8.01
CA PHE A 64 4.00 0.91 6.70
C PHE A 64 3.07 0.47 5.56
N GLY A 65 2.56 -0.76 5.61
CA GLY A 65 1.60 -1.29 4.65
C GLY A 65 0.31 -0.48 4.61
N THR A 66 -0.20 -0.05 5.77
CA THR A 66 -1.40 0.80 5.87
C THR A 66 -1.18 2.16 5.20
N ALA A 67 -0.03 2.81 5.46
CA ALA A 67 0.32 4.07 4.81
C ALA A 67 0.40 3.93 3.29
N CYS A 68 1.05 2.87 2.80
CA CYS A 68 1.10 2.57 1.37
C CYS A 68 -0.30 2.31 0.78
N ALA A 69 -1.16 1.58 1.49
CA ALA A 69 -2.52 1.29 1.03
C ALA A 69 -3.34 2.56 0.79
N VAL A 70 -3.25 3.53 1.71
CA VAL A 70 -3.99 4.80 1.61
C VAL A 70 -3.49 5.61 0.42
N VAL A 71 -2.17 5.84 0.33
CA VAL A 71 -1.56 6.63 -0.75
C VAL A 71 -1.82 5.97 -2.11
N PHE A 72 -1.62 4.66 -2.21
CA PHE A 72 -1.85 3.91 -3.45
C PHE A 72 -3.31 3.96 -3.88
N THR A 73 -4.25 3.74 -2.96
CA THR A 73 -5.69 3.75 -3.26
C THR A 73 -6.11 5.09 -3.84
N GLN A 74 -5.66 6.19 -3.22
CA GLN A 74 -5.96 7.53 -3.73
C GLN A 74 -5.29 7.81 -5.07
N ALA A 75 -4.00 7.46 -5.22
CA ALA A 75 -3.25 7.70 -6.44
C ALA A 75 -3.78 6.88 -7.62
N GLU A 76 -4.03 5.58 -7.44
CA GLU A 76 -4.54 4.69 -8.49
C GLU A 76 -5.94 5.13 -8.96
N ASN A 77 -6.84 5.47 -8.03
CA ASN A 77 -8.20 5.86 -8.38
C ASN A 77 -8.30 7.30 -8.93
N ARG A 78 -7.31 8.18 -8.70
CA ARG A 78 -7.28 9.54 -9.25
C ARG A 78 -6.51 9.64 -10.57
N LEU A 79 -5.37 8.95 -10.68
CA LEU A 79 -4.42 9.11 -11.79
C LEU A 79 -4.56 8.02 -12.87
N ASN A 80 -5.21 6.90 -12.52
CA ASN A 80 -5.35 5.75 -13.42
C ASN A 80 -6.81 5.30 -13.57
N THR A 81 -7.73 6.24 -13.80
CA THR A 81 -9.12 5.95 -14.22
C THR A 81 -9.22 4.95 -15.38
N PRO A 82 -8.39 5.03 -16.46
CA PRO A 82 -8.40 4.02 -17.53
C PRO A 82 -7.77 2.67 -17.17
N ARG A 83 -7.22 2.51 -15.95
CA ARG A 83 -6.65 1.26 -15.41
C ARG A 83 -5.57 0.63 -16.30
N LEU A 84 -4.68 1.46 -16.83
CA LEU A 84 -3.55 1.00 -17.63
C LEU A 84 -2.52 0.32 -16.72
N ARG A 85 -2.11 -0.90 -17.08
CA ARG A 85 -1.20 -1.72 -16.27
C ARG A 85 0.13 -1.01 -15.98
N TRP A 86 0.71 -0.34 -16.97
CA TRP A 86 1.99 0.36 -16.80
C TRP A 86 1.88 1.49 -15.76
N LYS A 87 0.77 2.27 -15.79
CA LYS A 87 0.50 3.32 -14.82
C LYS A 87 0.35 2.76 -13.42
N THR A 88 -0.38 1.65 -13.26
CA THR A 88 -0.51 0.97 -11.97
C THR A 88 0.86 0.59 -11.42
N TRP A 89 1.73 -0.02 -12.22
CA TRP A 89 3.09 -0.38 -11.79
C TRP A 89 3.92 0.84 -11.41
N THR A 90 3.86 1.93 -12.19
CA THR A 90 4.50 3.19 -11.84
C THR A 90 3.99 3.73 -10.51
N ILE A 91 2.67 3.75 -10.29
CA ILE A 91 2.06 4.24 -9.04
C ILE A 91 2.43 3.34 -7.86
N VAL A 92 2.50 2.01 -8.03
CA VAL A 92 3.00 1.08 -7.00
C VAL A 92 4.42 1.47 -6.59
N LEU A 93 5.33 1.59 -7.56
CA LEU A 93 6.74 1.90 -7.30
C LEU A 93 6.91 3.29 -6.66
N CYS A 94 6.23 4.31 -7.21
CA CYS A 94 6.25 5.66 -6.66
C CYS A 94 5.68 5.70 -5.24
N THR A 95 4.56 5.03 -4.98
CA THR A 95 3.97 4.96 -3.63
C THR A 95 4.94 4.32 -2.65
N TRP A 96 5.53 3.18 -3.03
CA TRP A 96 6.49 2.50 -2.19
C TRP A 96 7.71 3.37 -1.87
N LEU A 97 8.31 4.00 -2.88
CA LEU A 97 9.47 4.87 -2.70
C LEU A 97 9.16 6.09 -1.83
N VAL A 98 8.07 6.80 -2.12
CA VAL A 98 7.67 8.00 -1.36
C VAL A 98 7.39 7.66 0.09
N VAL A 99 6.57 6.64 0.34
CA VAL A 99 6.23 6.23 1.72
C VAL A 99 7.46 5.73 2.45
N LYS A 100 8.36 5.00 1.78
CA LYS A 100 9.61 4.52 2.38
C LYS A 100 10.55 5.67 2.76
N VAL A 101 10.71 6.67 1.89
CA VAL A 101 11.52 7.86 2.19
C VAL A 101 10.94 8.58 3.40
N VAL A 102 9.63 8.87 3.39
CA VAL A 102 8.96 9.52 4.54
C VAL A 102 9.13 8.70 5.82
N PHE A 103 8.90 7.39 5.74
CA PHE A 103 9.00 6.49 6.88
C PHE A 103 10.42 6.51 7.49
N VAL A 104 11.45 6.33 6.67
CA VAL A 104 12.84 6.37 7.13
C VAL A 104 13.21 7.76 7.66
N SER A 105 12.80 8.83 6.99
CA SER A 105 13.05 10.21 7.45
C SER A 105 12.44 10.48 8.82
N VAL A 106 11.20 10.03 9.07
CA VAL A 106 10.55 10.19 10.37
C VAL A 106 11.27 9.39 11.45
N VAL A 107 11.63 8.13 11.18
CA VAL A 107 12.41 7.30 12.12
C VAL A 107 13.75 7.94 12.43
N SER A 108 14.49 8.40 11.42
CA SER A 108 15.78 9.08 11.60
C SER A 108 15.66 10.38 12.39
N ALA A 109 14.54 11.10 12.27
CA ALA A 109 14.30 12.33 13.03
C ALA A 109 13.93 12.08 14.50
N MET A 110 13.42 10.88 14.83
CA MET A 110 13.00 10.54 16.20
C MET A 110 14.17 10.09 17.10
N GLY A 111 15.30 9.66 16.54
CA GLY A 111 16.51 9.31 17.28
C GLY A 111 16.43 7.96 17.99
#